data_AF-A0A929NQ52-F1
#
_entry.id   AF-A0A929NQ52-F1
#
_cell.length_a   1.000
_cell.length_b   1.000
_cell.length_c   1.000
_cell.angle_alpha   90.00
_cell.angle_beta   90.00
_cell.angle_gamma   90.00
#
_symmetry.space_group_name_H-M   'P 1'
#
loop_
_entity.id
_entity.type
_entity.pdbx_description
1 polymer ?
#
loop_
_entity_poly.entity_id
_entity_poly.type
_entity_poly.pdbx_seq_one_letter_code
_entity_poly.pdbx_strand_id
1 'polypeptide(L)'
;MRKHALGVLAFIAVTFAVQATSHFVVNTGHYATIPFMRADADVVFPLGFLAMIVQGLCLTWLYSRLPRAGHPVVSGLKFSLVAGAILASYIAFAEPAKYAAPSIPAWIAVEGLVSLTQFAVFGILLGLIHGEKFAAAD
;
A
#
# COMPACT_ATOMS: atom_id res chain seq x y z
N MET A 1 -8.65 -19.97 -2.22
CA MET A 1 -7.19 -20.03 -2.46
C MET A 1 -6.75 -19.19 -3.66
N ARG A 2 -7.23 -19.42 -4.90
CA ARG A 2 -6.78 -18.66 -6.09
C ARG A 2 -6.95 -17.14 -5.99
N LYS A 3 -8.13 -16.66 -5.54
CA LYS A 3 -8.39 -15.22 -5.34
C LYS A 3 -7.46 -14.58 -4.30
N HIS A 4 -7.14 -15.30 -3.23
CA HIS A 4 -6.18 -14.85 -2.22
C HIS A 4 -4.78 -14.69 -2.80
N ALA A 5 -4.28 -15.72 -3.49
CA ALA A 5 -2.96 -15.66 -4.13
C ALA A 5 -2.87 -14.49 -5.11
N LEU A 6 -3.90 -14.29 -5.94
CA LEU A 6 -3.98 -13.13 -6.85
C LEU A 6 -4.00 -11.80 -6.09
N GLY A 7 -4.73 -11.71 -4.98
CA GLY A 7 -4.74 -10.52 -4.14
C GLY A 7 -3.37 -10.21 -3.55
N VAL A 8 -2.63 -11.22 -3.08
CA VAL A 8 -1.28 -11.04 -2.52
C VAL A 8 -0.33 -10.56 -3.62
N LEU A 9 -0.37 -11.20 -4.79
CA LEU A 9 0.45 -10.79 -5.93
C LEU A 9 0.12 -9.37 -6.40
N ALA A 10 -1.17 -9.00 -6.42
CA ALA A 10 -1.59 -7.64 -6.73
C ALA A 10 -1.06 -6.64 -5.70
N PHE A 11 -1.10 -6.97 -4.40
CA PHE A 11 -0.54 -6.12 -3.36
C PHE A 11 0.97 -5.91 -3.54
N ILE A 12 1.72 -6.98 -3.79
CA ILE A 12 3.17 -6.92 -4.04
C ILE A 12 3.45 -6.04 -5.27
N ALA A 13 2.76 -6.30 -6.39
CA ALA A 13 2.99 -5.58 -7.64
C ALA A 13 2.68 -4.08 -7.49
N VAL A 14 1.55 -3.72 -6.89
CA VAL A 14 1.16 -2.32 -6.69
C VAL A 14 2.09 -1.63 -5.69
N THR A 15 2.39 -2.27 -4.57
CA THR A 15 3.29 -1.70 -3.54
C THR A 15 4.67 -1.47 -4.12
N PHE A 16 5.24 -2.47 -4.80
CA PHE A 16 6.56 -2.32 -5.42
C PHE A 16 6.53 -1.23 -6.49
N ALA A 17 5.54 -1.23 -7.40
CA ALA A 17 5.45 -0.23 -8.44
C ALA A 17 5.30 1.20 -7.90
N VAL A 18 4.52 1.41 -6.83
CA VAL A 18 4.27 2.75 -6.28
C VAL A 18 5.42 3.18 -5.35
N GLN A 19 5.76 2.37 -4.34
CA GLN A 19 6.79 2.72 -3.36
C GLN A 19 8.18 2.78 -3.99
N ALA A 20 8.57 1.78 -4.80
CA ALA A 20 9.91 1.76 -5.37
C ALA A 20 10.09 2.90 -6.39
N THR A 21 9.06 3.22 -7.18
CA THR A 21 9.11 4.37 -8.09
C THR A 21 9.19 5.69 -7.33
N SER A 22 8.46 5.84 -6.22
CA SER A 22 8.63 7.01 -5.35
C SER A 22 10.08 7.14 -4.87
N HIS A 23 10.61 6.06 -4.26
CA HIS A 23 11.93 6.07 -3.65
C HIS A 23 13.08 6.28 -4.62
N PHE A 24 13.09 5.49 -5.69
CA PHE A 24 14.28 5.35 -6.55
C PHE A 24 14.20 6.15 -7.84
N VAL A 25 13.05 6.76 -8.15
CA VAL A 25 12.85 7.48 -9.42
C VAL A 25 12.32 8.89 -9.22
N VAL A 26 11.19 9.07 -8.54
CA VAL A 26 10.47 10.35 -8.50
C VAL A 26 10.99 11.27 -7.39
N ASN A 27 11.16 10.75 -6.18
CA ASN A 27 11.48 11.52 -4.98
C ASN A 27 12.92 11.26 -4.49
N THR A 28 13.84 10.89 -5.39
CA THR A 28 15.23 10.57 -5.04
C THR A 28 15.91 11.69 -4.26
N GLY A 29 15.70 12.96 -4.65
CA GLY A 29 16.23 14.12 -3.94
C GLY A 29 15.64 14.29 -2.54
N HIS A 30 14.38 13.94 -2.32
CA HIS A 30 13.78 13.93 -0.98
C HIS A 30 14.43 12.84 -0.11
N TYR A 31 14.49 11.61 -0.61
CA TYR A 31 15.04 10.48 0.14
C TYR A 31 16.55 10.58 0.40
N ALA A 32 17.32 11.18 -0.52
CA ALA A 32 18.75 11.44 -0.32
C ALA A 32 19.05 12.38 0.87
N THR A 33 18.07 13.16 1.32
CA THR A 33 18.25 14.08 2.47
C THR A 33 18.00 13.40 3.81
N ILE A 34 17.49 12.17 3.83
CA ILE A 34 17.01 11.50 5.04
C ILE A 34 18.15 10.67 5.66
N PRO A 35 18.75 11.12 6.77
CA PRO A 35 20.05 10.60 7.24
C PRO A 35 19.99 9.18 7.82
N PHE A 36 18.82 8.71 8.24
CA PHE A 36 18.64 7.36 8.80
C PHE A 36 18.33 6.30 7.73
N MET A 37 18.10 6.69 6.49
CA MET A 37 17.90 5.75 5.39
C MET A 37 19.22 5.11 4.97
N ARG A 38 19.13 3.86 4.54
CA ARG A 38 20.24 3.18 3.89
C ARG A 38 20.48 3.82 2.52
N ALA A 39 21.73 3.84 2.08
CA ALA A 39 22.03 4.15 0.69
C ALA A 39 21.33 3.13 -0.24
N ASP A 40 21.01 3.54 -1.46
CA ASP A 40 20.28 2.70 -2.43
C ASP A 40 20.95 1.34 -2.66
N ALA A 41 22.28 1.31 -2.68
CA ALA A 41 23.08 0.09 -2.85
C ALA A 41 22.97 -0.90 -1.67
N ASP A 42 22.57 -0.41 -0.50
CA ASP A 42 22.49 -1.18 0.76
C ASP A 42 21.05 -1.56 1.14
N VAL A 43 20.08 -1.27 0.26
CA VAL A 43 18.66 -1.57 0.50
C VAL A 43 18.46 -3.08 0.63
N VAL A 44 17.86 -3.50 1.74
CA VAL A 44 17.58 -4.91 2.02
C VAL A 44 16.23 -5.30 1.42
N PHE A 45 16.18 -5.42 0.09
CA PHE A 45 14.97 -5.80 -0.66
C PHE A 45 14.20 -7.01 -0.11
N PRO A 46 14.85 -8.09 0.38
CA PRO A 46 14.13 -9.23 0.95
C PRO A 46 13.19 -8.88 2.10
N LEU A 47 13.56 -7.91 2.95
CA LEU A 47 12.68 -7.45 4.04
C LEU A 47 11.48 -6.66 3.50
N GLY A 48 11.68 -5.87 2.44
CA GLY A 48 10.60 -5.19 1.74
C GLY A 48 9.59 -6.18 1.16
N PHE A 49 10.05 -7.20 0.43
CA PHE A 49 9.18 -8.25 -0.10
C PHE A 49 8.49 -9.05 1.01
N LEU A 50 9.19 -9.37 2.09
CA LEU A 50 8.58 -10.05 3.25
C LEU A 50 7.44 -9.23 3.83
N ALA A 51 7.63 -7.92 4.03
CA ALA A 51 6.58 -7.02 4.50
C ALA A 51 5.39 -7.02 3.55
N MET A 52 5.62 -6.94 2.23
CA MET A 52 4.55 -6.98 1.22
C MET A 52 3.78 -8.30 1.25
N ILE A 53 4.45 -9.43 1.41
CA ILE A 53 3.81 -10.75 1.51
C ILE A 53 2.92 -10.80 2.75
N VAL A 54 3.45 -10.42 3.92
CA VAL A 54 2.69 -10.44 5.18
C VAL A 54 1.47 -9.52 5.09
N GLN A 55 1.67 -8.27 4.66
CA GLN A 55 0.58 -7.30 4.51
C GLN A 55 -0.46 -7.78 3.48
N GLY A 56 -0.04 -8.25 2.31
CA GLY A 56 -0.93 -8.81 1.29
C GLY A 56 -1.73 -10.00 1.81
N LEU A 57 -1.11 -10.91 2.57
CA LEU A 57 -1.80 -12.05 3.19
C LEU A 57 -2.88 -11.55 4.17
N CYS A 58 -2.51 -10.65 5.08
CA CYS A 58 -3.44 -10.09 6.07
C CYS A 58 -4.62 -9.37 5.41
N LEU A 59 -4.34 -8.46 4.46
CA LEU A 59 -5.36 -7.63 3.83
C LEU A 59 -6.32 -8.46 2.98
N THR A 60 -5.81 -9.38 2.17
CA THR A 60 -6.67 -10.20 1.31
C THR A 60 -7.49 -11.21 2.11
N TRP A 61 -6.91 -11.76 3.19
CA TRP A 61 -7.62 -12.62 4.11
C TRP A 61 -8.74 -11.84 4.82
N LEU A 62 -8.44 -10.69 5.41
CA LEU A 62 -9.44 -9.89 6.13
C LEU A 62 -10.58 -9.45 5.20
N TYR A 63 -10.25 -8.96 4.00
CA TYR A 63 -11.25 -8.55 3.01
C TYR A 63 -12.21 -9.68 2.63
N SER A 64 -11.73 -10.92 2.56
CA SER A 64 -12.58 -12.08 2.25
C SER A 64 -13.55 -12.48 3.36
N ARG A 65 -13.28 -12.08 4.60
CA ARG A 65 -14.09 -12.41 5.78
C ARG A 65 -15.15 -11.38 6.09
N LEU A 66 -15.01 -10.18 5.53
CA LEU A 66 -15.98 -9.12 5.73
C LEU A 66 -17.20 -9.34 4.82
N PRO A 67 -18.44 -9.13 5.31
CA PRO A 67 -19.61 -9.04 4.47
C PRO A 67 -19.42 -7.93 3.43
N ARG A 68 -19.72 -8.23 2.17
CA ARG A 68 -19.57 -7.28 1.06
C ARG A 68 -20.95 -7.00 0.49
N ALA A 69 -21.32 -5.72 0.45
CA ALA A 69 -22.54 -5.25 -0.19
C ALA A 69 -22.19 -4.15 -1.21
N GLY A 70 -22.95 -4.09 -2.30
CA GLY A 70 -22.75 -3.10 -3.36
C GLY A 70 -21.62 -3.43 -4.33
N HIS A 71 -21.16 -2.42 -5.08
CA HIS A 71 -20.21 -2.59 -6.18
C HIS A 71 -18.82 -3.07 -5.69
N PRO A 72 -18.24 -4.15 -6.26
CA PRO A 72 -16.99 -4.75 -5.77
C PRO A 72 -15.82 -3.78 -5.69
N VAL A 73 -15.64 -2.93 -6.72
CA VAL A 73 -14.58 -1.91 -6.72
C VAL A 73 -14.73 -0.91 -5.57
N VAL A 74 -15.96 -0.48 -5.29
CA VAL A 74 -16.22 0.50 -4.21
C VAL A 74 -15.96 -0.15 -2.86
N SER A 75 -16.38 -1.42 -2.68
CA SER A 75 -16.09 -2.19 -1.46
C SER A 75 -14.58 -2.37 -1.24
N GLY A 76 -13.85 -2.78 -2.28
CA GLY A 76 -12.39 -2.96 -2.22
C GLY A 76 -11.65 -1.65 -1.95
N LEU A 77 -12.06 -0.57 -2.61
CA LEU A 77 -11.49 0.76 -2.41
C LEU A 77 -11.70 1.26 -0.97
N LYS A 78 -12.93 1.21 -0.45
CA LYS A 78 -13.22 1.63 0.93
C LYS A 78 -12.39 0.85 1.95
N PHE A 79 -12.37 -0.48 1.83
CA PHE A 79 -11.58 -1.34 2.71
C PHE A 79 -10.10 -0.98 2.66
N SER A 80 -9.53 -0.91 1.46
CA SER A 80 -8.11 -0.67 1.25
C SER A 80 -7.68 0.72 1.71
N LEU A 81 -8.51 1.75 1.51
CA LEU A 81 -8.23 3.10 2.00
C LEU A 81 -8.24 3.17 3.52
N VAL A 82 -9.15 2.46 4.21
CA VAL A 82 -9.16 2.41 5.67
C VAL A 82 -7.93 1.66 6.20
N ALA A 83 -7.62 0.49 5.65
CA ALA A 83 -6.44 -0.26 6.03
C ALA A 83 -5.14 0.51 5.73
N GLY A 84 -5.12 1.18 4.58
CA GLY A 84 -4.03 2.06 4.17
C GLY A 84 -3.86 3.26 5.08
N ALA A 85 -4.95 3.89 5.53
CA ALA A 85 -4.88 4.99 6.49
C ALA A 85 -4.24 4.58 7.81
N ILE A 86 -4.51 3.35 8.29
CA ILE A 86 -3.87 2.80 9.48
C ILE A 86 -2.35 2.73 9.27
N LEU A 87 -1.90 2.09 8.19
CA LEU A 87 -0.46 1.94 7.91
C LEU A 87 0.23 3.28 7.61
N ALA A 88 -0.37 4.07 6.73
CA ALA A 88 0.13 5.37 6.31
C ALA A 88 0.22 6.36 7.47
N SER A 89 -0.69 6.29 8.46
CA SER A 89 -0.61 7.16 9.63
C SER A 89 0.66 6.92 10.45
N TYR A 90 1.10 5.67 10.56
CA TYR A 90 2.34 5.34 11.24
C TYR A 90 3.54 5.92 10.48
N ILE A 91 3.61 5.70 9.17
CA ILE A 91 4.72 6.17 8.33
C ILE A 91 4.74 7.71 8.28
N ALA A 92 3.61 8.33 7.94
CA ALA A 92 3.52 9.76 7.74
C ALA A 92 3.66 10.57 9.03
N PHE A 93 3.17 10.08 10.18
CA PHE A 93 3.17 10.85 11.43
C PHE A 93 4.11 10.30 12.50
N ALA A 94 4.13 8.99 12.72
CA ALA A 94 4.91 8.43 13.83
C ALA A 94 6.41 8.39 13.52
N GLU A 95 6.80 8.12 12.27
CA GLU A 95 8.22 8.11 11.89
C GLU A 95 8.90 9.49 11.98
N PRO A 96 8.36 10.58 11.41
CA PRO A 96 8.99 11.90 11.54
C PRO A 96 8.86 12.49 12.95
N ALA A 97 8.01 11.93 13.81
CA ALA A 97 7.99 12.26 15.24
C ALA A 97 9.14 11.61 16.03
N LYS A 98 9.75 10.54 15.50
CA LYS A 98 10.83 9.78 16.15
C LYS A 98 12.19 10.02 15.50
N TYR A 99 12.21 10.15 14.18
CA TYR A 99 13.42 10.33 13.40
C TYR A 99 13.54 11.78 12.96
N ALA A 100 14.77 12.27 12.82
CA ALA A 100 15.06 13.63 12.37
C ALA A 100 14.83 13.76 10.85
N ALA A 101 13.56 13.71 10.44
CA ALA A 101 13.17 14.00 9.06
C ALA A 101 13.50 15.48 8.74
N PRO A 102 14.21 15.78 7.63
CA PRO A 102 14.65 17.15 7.31
C PRO A 102 13.50 18.16 7.17
N SER A 103 12.35 17.69 6.71
CA SER A 103 11.11 18.48 6.65
C SER A 103 9.91 17.57 6.91
N ILE A 104 9.27 17.74 8.07
CA ILE A 104 8.08 16.99 8.47
C ILE A 104 6.91 17.21 7.49
N PRO A 105 6.59 18.43 7.03
CA PRO A 105 5.52 18.63 6.06
C PRO A 105 5.80 17.95 4.71
N ALA A 106 7.04 18.02 4.23
CA ALA A 106 7.40 17.35 2.98
C ALA A 106 7.32 15.82 3.11
N TRP A 107 7.80 15.27 4.23
CA TRP A 107 7.66 13.86 4.56
C TRP A 107 6.19 13.41 4.53
N ILE A 108 5.32 14.10 5.27
CA ILE A 108 3.88 13.79 5.33
C ILE A 108 3.26 13.84 3.93
N ALA A 109 3.59 14.86 3.14
CA ALA A 109 3.04 15.03 1.81
C ALA A 109 3.47 13.89 0.86
N VAL A 110 4.75 13.54 0.85
CA VAL A 110 5.28 12.45 0.00
C VAL A 110 4.71 11.10 0.44
N GLU A 111 4.92 10.72 1.70
CA GLU A 111 4.47 9.41 2.21
C GLU A 111 2.95 9.25 2.18
N GLY A 112 2.22 10.33 2.46
CA GLY A 112 0.76 10.37 2.40
C GLY A 112 0.23 10.17 0.98
N LEU A 113 0.77 10.90 0.00
CA LEU A 113 0.34 10.79 -1.40
C LEU A 113 0.65 9.40 -1.96
N VAL A 114 1.86 8.94 -1.71
CA VAL A 114 2.37 7.65 -2.18
C VAL A 114 1.55 6.50 -1.59
N SER A 115 1.25 6.54 -0.29
CA SER A 115 0.35 5.59 0.37
C SER A 115 -1.07 5.67 -0.19
N LEU A 116 -1.64 6.87 -0.37
CA LEU A 116 -2.98 7.03 -0.93
C LEU A 116 -3.07 6.42 -2.32
N THR A 117 -2.09 6.66 -3.18
CA THR A 117 -2.02 6.07 -4.53
C THR A 117 -1.93 4.56 -4.45
N GLN A 118 -1.03 4.00 -3.64
CA GLN A 118 -0.88 2.55 -3.48
C GLN A 118 -2.20 1.89 -3.06
N PHE A 119 -2.81 2.38 -1.99
CA PHE A 119 -4.01 1.76 -1.42
C PHE A 119 -5.26 2.02 -2.26
N ALA A 120 -5.33 3.12 -3.01
CA ALA A 120 -6.40 3.33 -3.99
C ALA A 120 -6.31 2.31 -5.13
N VAL A 121 -5.14 2.19 -5.76
CA VAL A 121 -4.93 1.25 -6.88
C VAL A 121 -5.12 -0.20 -6.41
N PHE A 122 -4.54 -0.56 -5.27
CA PHE A 122 -4.71 -1.90 -4.72
C PHE A 122 -6.18 -2.19 -4.37
N GLY A 123 -6.91 -1.22 -3.80
CA GLY A 123 -8.32 -1.39 -3.44
C GLY A 123 -9.21 -1.68 -4.64
N ILE A 124 -8.96 -1.02 -5.78
CA ILE A 124 -9.66 -1.29 -7.04
C ILE A 124 -9.40 -2.73 -7.47
N LEU A 125 -8.13 -3.14 -7.54
CA LEU A 125 -7.77 -4.51 -7.95
C LEU A 125 -8.32 -5.57 -6.99
N LEU A 126 -8.23 -5.32 -5.68
CA LEU A 126 -8.72 -6.21 -4.65
C LEU A 126 -10.23 -6.46 -4.80
N GLY A 127 -10.99 -5.38 -5.05
CA GLY A 127 -12.41 -5.42 -5.34
C GLY A 127 -12.73 -6.23 -6.60
N LEU A 128 -11.98 -6.04 -7.69
CA LEU A 128 -12.15 -6.80 -8.93
C LEU A 128 -11.82 -8.29 -8.77
N ILE A 129 -10.74 -8.63 -8.06
CA ILE A 129 -10.29 -10.01 -7.83
C ILE A 129 -11.31 -10.81 -7.02
N HIS A 130 -11.90 -10.18 -6.01
CA HIS A 130 -12.82 -10.84 -5.09
C HIS A 130 -14.29 -10.66 -5.47
N GLY A 131 -14.62 -9.68 -6.30
CA GLY A 131 -15.95 -9.47 -6.84
C GLY A 131 -16.50 -10.75 -7.46
N GLU A 132 -17.80 -10.97 -7.26
CA GLU A 132 -18.52 -11.90 -8.11
C GLU A 132 -18.90 -11.16 -9.39
N LYS A 133 -19.01 -11.88 -10.52
CA LYS A 133 -19.61 -11.28 -11.71
C LYS A 133 -20.98 -10.78 -11.26
N PHE A 134 -21.29 -9.50 -11.48
CA PHE A 134 -22.64 -9.00 -11.29
C PHE A 134 -23.55 -9.97 -12.05
N ALA A 135 -24.34 -10.77 -11.32
CA ALA A 135 -25.55 -11.29 -11.91
C ALA A 135 -26.34 -10.03 -12.26
N ALA A 136 -26.61 -9.84 -13.55
CA ALA A 136 -27.60 -8.85 -13.96
C ALA A 136 -28.83 -9.12 -13.10
N ALA A 137 -29.34 -8.08 -12.43
CA ALA A 137 -30.63 -8.19 -11.78
C ALA A 137 -31.64 -8.49 -12.89
N ASP A 138 -32.20 -9.71 -12.87
CA ASP A 138 -33.36 -10.09 -13.67
C ASP A 138 -34.60 -9.31 -13.22
#